data_AF-A0A7W0YLQ7-F1
#
_entry.id   AF-A0A7W0YLQ7-F1
#
_cell.length_a   1.000
_cell.length_b   1.000
_cell.length_c   1.000
_cell.angle_alpha   90.00
_cell.angle_beta   90.00
_cell.angle_gamma   90.00
#
_symmetry.space_group_name_H-M   'P 1'
#
loop_
_entity.id
_entity.type
_entity.pdbx_description
1 polymer ?
#
loop_
_entity_poly.entity_id
_entity_poly.type
_entity_poly.pdbx_seq_one_letter_code
_entity_poly.pdbx_strand_id
1 'polypeptide(L)' 'MIRRNRGRDLEAAAGRTVPDLIAPRLDLLFCGINPGLYSAATGHHFARPGNRFWRVLHSAG' A
#
# COMPACT_ATOMS: atom_id res chain seq x y z
N MET A 1 8.36 -6.69 11.36
CA MET A 1 8.26 -5.48 12.22
C MET A 1 8.13 -4.26 11.31
N ILE A 2 6.94 -3.69 11.13
CA ILE A 2 6.76 -2.50 10.27
C ILE A 2 7.39 -1.31 11.01
N ARG A 3 8.46 -0.73 10.46
CA ARG A 3 9.06 0.49 11.01
C ARG A 3 8.00 1.59 11.07
N ARG A 4 7.93 2.30 12.20
CA ARG A 4 7.07 3.47 12.34
C ARG A 4 7.68 4.61 11.52
N ASN A 5 7.17 4.84 10.31
CA ASN A 5 7.65 5.91 9.44
C ASN A 5 7.42 7.27 10.12
N ARG A 6 8.48 8.03 10.35
CA ARG A 6 8.39 9.39 10.89
C ARG A 6 7.97 10.36 9.78
N GLY A 7 7.48 11.54 10.14
CA GLY A 7 6.97 12.54 9.18
C GLY A 7 7.93 12.81 8.02
N ARG A 8 9.23 13.01 8.32
CA ARG A 8 10.27 13.21 7.30
C ARG A 8 10.47 12.02 6.35
N ASP A 9 10.30 10.79 6.85
CA ASP A 9 10.42 9.59 6.01
C ASP A 9 9.26 9.49 5.01
N LEU A 10 8.07 9.99 5.40
CA LEU A 10 6.89 10.05 4.53
C LEU A 10 6.99 11.17 3.50
N GLU A 11 7.49 12.35 3.88
CA GLU A 11 7.76 13.45 2.95
C GLU A 11 8.76 13.04 1.87
N ALA A 12 9.84 12.36 2.27
CA ALA A 12 10.83 11.84 1.33
C ALA A 12 10.26 10.79 0.36
N ALA A 13 9.11 10.19 0.67
CA ALA A 13 8.41 9.23 -0.18
C ALA A 13 7.45 9.87 -1.19
N ALA A 14 7.26 11.19 -1.16
CA ALA A 14 6.48 11.90 -2.15
C ALA A 14 7.03 11.65 -3.57
N GLY A 15 6.13 11.31 -4.50
CA GLY A 15 6.49 11.01 -5.88
C GLY A 15 7.12 9.63 -6.12
N ARG A 16 7.42 8.84 -5.07
CA ARG A 16 7.83 7.44 -5.26
C ARG A 16 6.63 6.57 -5.65
N THR A 17 6.90 5.56 -6.47
CA THR A 17 5.91 4.58 -6.90
C THR A 17 5.99 3.30 -6.07
N VAL A 18 4.96 2.46 -6.21
CA VAL A 18 4.98 1.08 -5.70
C VAL A 18 4.87 0.17 -6.93
N PRO A 19 5.72 -0.88 -7.06
CA PRO A 19 5.62 -1.81 -8.17
C PRO A 19 4.25 -2.49 -8.23
N ASP A 20 3.72 -2.65 -9.44
CA ASP A 20 2.49 -3.40 -9.68
C ASP A 20 2.72 -4.88 -9.36
N LEU A 21 1.74 -5.51 -8.72
CA LEU A 21 1.69 -6.94 -8.46
C LEU A 21 0.69 -7.57 -9.42
N ILE A 22 1.16 -7.92 -10.61
CA ILE A 22 0.32 -8.40 -11.70
C ILE A 22 0.89 -9.70 -12.29
N ALA A 23 0.00 -10.63 -12.62
CA ALA A 23 0.33 -11.89 -13.29
C ALA A 23 -0.82 -12.29 -14.24
N PRO A 24 -0.56 -13.15 -15.24
CA PRO A 24 -1.63 -13.72 -16.06
C PRO A 24 -2.58 -14.57 -15.22
N ARG A 25 -3.86 -14.62 -15.63
CA ARG A 25 -4.93 -15.45 -15.02
C ARG A 25 -5.19 -15.15 -13.54
N LEU A 26 -5.16 -13.89 -13.15
CA LEU A 26 -5.68 -13.46 -11.84
C LEU A 26 -7.20 -13.50 -11.85
N ASP A 27 -7.80 -14.11 -10.83
CA ASP A 27 -9.25 -14.06 -10.61
C ASP A 27 -9.72 -12.67 -10.14
N LEU A 28 -8.81 -11.90 -9.51
CA LEU A 28 -9.08 -10.58 -8.96
C LEU A 28 -7.83 -9.70 -9.01
N LEU A 29 -8.02 -8.45 -9.42
CA LEU A 29 -7.02 -7.39 -9.35
C LEU A 29 -7.59 -6.17 -8.61
N PHE A 30 -6.93 -5.75 -7.54
CA PHE A 30 -7.28 -4.53 -6.83
C PHE A 30 -6.52 -3.33 -7.42
N CYS A 31 -7.27 -2.37 -7.97
CA CYS A 31 -6.72 -1.11 -8.48
C CYS A 31 -7.01 0.04 -7.50
N GLY A 32 -5.95 0.64 -6.94
CA GLY A 32 -6.05 1.85 -6.12
C GLY A 32 -6.05 3.12 -6.97
N ILE A 33 -6.29 4.28 -6.35
CA ILE A 33 -6.22 5.59 -7.05
C ILE A 33 -4.76 5.93 -7.38
N ASN A 34 -3.90 5.95 -6.36
CA ASN A 34 -2.48 6.27 -6.48
C ASN A 34 -1.74 5.82 -5.20
N PRO A 35 -0.41 5.60 -5.26
CA PRO A 35 0.38 5.32 -4.05
C PRO A 35 0.32 6.49 -3.06
N GLY A 36 -0.24 6.24 -1.87
CA GLY A 36 -0.11 7.16 -0.74
C GLY A 36 1.28 7.08 -0.12
N LEU A 37 1.70 8.13 0.63
CA LEU A 37 3.05 8.23 1.21
C LEU A 37 3.50 7.00 2.02
N TYR A 38 2.60 6.35 2.75
CA TYR A 38 2.92 5.12 3.49
C TYR A 38 3.24 3.95 2.57
N SER A 39 2.43 3.76 1.53
CA SER A 39 2.67 2.69 0.55
C SER A 39 3.97 2.96 -0.21
N ALA A 40 4.18 4.20 -0.65
CA ALA A 40 5.40 4.64 -1.31
C ALA A 40 6.65 4.51 -0.43
N ALA A 41 6.57 4.81 0.87
CA ALA A 41 7.69 4.71 1.80
C ALA A 41 8.04 3.26 2.16
N THR A 42 7.05 2.36 2.19
CA THR A 42 7.24 0.97 2.60
C THR A 42 7.39 0.00 1.43
N GLY A 43 7.02 0.41 0.21
CA GLY A 43 6.90 -0.48 -0.95
C GLY A 43 5.73 -1.47 -0.85
N HIS A 44 4.80 -1.30 0.09
CA HIS A 44 3.67 -2.21 0.29
C HIS A 44 2.34 -1.55 -0.06
N HIS A 45 1.46 -2.27 -0.74
CA HIS A 45 0.14 -1.78 -1.12
C HIS A 45 -0.77 -1.57 0.11
N PHE A 46 -1.56 -0.50 0.08
CA PHE A 46 -2.52 -0.13 1.14
C PHE A 46 -1.94 -0.05 2.58
N ALA A 47 -0.66 0.32 2.73
CA ALA A 47 0.09 0.17 3.99
C ALA A 47 -0.26 1.17 5.12
N ARG A 48 -1.03 2.24 4.86
CA ARG A 48 -1.37 3.22 5.90
C ARG A 48 -2.24 2.55 6.98
N PRO A 49 -1.94 2.68 8.29
CA PRO A 49 -2.74 2.04 9.34
C PRO A 49 -4.24 2.37 9.33
N GLY A 50 -4.58 3.60 8.91
CA GLY A 50 -5.96 4.04 8.75
C GLY A 50 -6.68 3.50 7.51
N ASN A 51 -5.96 2.89 6.56
CA ASN A 51 -6.57 2.23 5.42
C ASN A 51 -7.29 0.94 5.89
N ARG A 52 -8.52 0.73 5.44
CA ARG A 52 -9.35 -0.41 5.84
C ARG A 52 -9.16 -1.65 4.97
N PHE A 53 -8.48 -1.54 3.83
CA PHE A 53 -8.37 -2.59 2.82
C PHE A 53 -8.06 -3.97 3.42
N TRP A 54 -6.92 -4.11 4.10
CA TRP A 54 -6.50 -5.41 4.64
C TRP A 54 -7.41 -5.94 5.75
N ARG A 55 -7.97 -5.06 6.58
CA ARG A 55 -8.94 -5.45 7.63
C ARG A 55 -10.23 -5.98 7.01
N VAL A 56 -10.74 -5.30 6.00
CA VAL A 56 -11.97 -5.70 5.30
C VAL A 56 -11.74 -6.97 4.49
N LEU A 57 -10.64 -7.06 3.75
CA LEU A 57 -10.29 -8.25 2.97
C LEU A 57 -10.23 -9.48 3.88
N HIS A 58 -9.49 -9.41 4.99
CA HIS A 58 -9.44 -10.51 5.98
C HIS A 58 -10.82 -10.85 6.55
N SER A 59 -11.69 -9.86 6.77
CA SER A 59 -13.02 -10.10 7.34
C SER A 59 -14.01 -10.70 6.32
N ALA A 60 -13.73 -10.59 5.02
CA ALA A 60 -14.59 -11.09 3.96
C ALA A 60 -14.44 -12.60 3.71
N GLY A 61 -13.39 -13.23 4.27
CA GLY A 61 -12.98 -14.60 3.96
C GLY A 61 -12.08 -14.68 2.73
#